data_AF-A0A1F9QHY0-F1
#
_entry.id   AF-A0A1F9QHY0-F1
#
_cell.length_a   1.000
_cell.length_b   1.000
_cell.length_c   1.000
_cell.angle_alpha   90.00
_cell.angle_beta   90.00
_cell.angle_gamma   90.00
#
_symmetry.space_group_name_H-M   'P 1'
#
loop_
_entity.id
_entity.type
_entity.pdbx_description
1 polymer ?
#
loop_
_entity_poly.entity_id
_entity_poly.type
_entity_poly.pdbx_seq_one_letter_code
_entity_poly.pdbx_strand_id
1 'polypeptide(L)'
;MVKNLLLLLPFTLCSNLAAFELPGISAAQVPEPAEFRLPAPAPAAEKFAVYTVNGVEVAVPHIGGGQNLLAVLKPGLDANTLSSRLRSAFGAPAGAKALPLQPVSPAELDLAAKNPGASLVSLNQFLPPAAAALFNREPNFAGPNCFNAAFIAAGMMAPDKLRHVGNPEANQRLSMYFKSVPASALQPGDILVLNDGDHGVYYLGGGLIFHKKSYLKQHLYRITQLEKAYEPEPFEWKPGPFDSGSPFNSSEPIRKRAAWRPTGAQYAFGQASADEQAKVETILFLAGHVEKQAPRWALAKELGYFTERLLENLVSDWGPMAKSPNPVLRAYYHQLESFRDQANQSIEVELLSSPHSQSNAYNILKEVWLPRNAYSRELVGKLLAIYGKNPAALEKTLDAIGNKFEGSPLDQVKAAD
;
A
#
# COMPACT_ATOMS: atom_id res chain seq x y z
N MET A 1 -2.29 83.05 -7.63
CA MET A 1 -3.61 82.38 -7.62
C MET A 1 -3.32 80.88 -7.73
N VAL A 2 -3.19 80.09 -6.64
CA VAL A 2 -4.27 79.57 -5.74
C VAL A 2 -5.32 78.87 -6.64
N LYS A 3 -5.55 77.54 -6.63
CA LYS A 3 -5.60 76.55 -5.53
C LYS A 3 -5.69 75.10 -6.07
N ASN A 4 -5.12 74.17 -5.29
CA ASN A 4 -5.52 72.76 -5.05
C ASN A 4 -5.28 71.74 -6.19
N LEU A 5 -4.63 70.58 -5.99
CA LEU A 5 -4.55 69.74 -4.80
C LEU A 5 -3.19 68.98 -4.71
N LEU A 6 -2.54 69.20 -3.57
CA LEU A 6 -1.44 68.47 -2.91
C LEU A 6 -1.95 67.07 -2.40
N LEU A 7 -1.21 66.03 -2.00
CA LEU A 7 0.21 65.70 -1.81
C LEU A 7 0.33 64.19 -1.44
N LEU A 8 1.46 63.56 -1.78
CA LEU A 8 2.31 62.57 -1.05
C LEU A 8 1.75 61.48 -0.07
N LEU A 9 2.22 60.24 -0.33
CA LEU A 9 2.67 59.12 0.54
C LEU A 9 2.65 59.28 2.09
N PRO A 10 2.35 58.21 2.88
CA PRO A 10 3.42 57.27 3.32
C PRO A 10 3.00 55.80 3.65
N PHE A 11 4.02 54.94 3.83
CA PHE A 11 3.93 53.66 4.56
C PHE A 11 3.64 53.88 6.06
N THR A 12 2.65 53.20 6.63
CA THR A 12 2.60 52.82 8.07
C THR A 12 1.68 51.62 8.31
N LEU A 13 2.09 50.77 9.23
CA LEU A 13 1.45 49.56 9.76
C LEU A 13 0.11 49.83 10.45
N CYS A 14 -0.87 48.93 10.24
CA CYS A 14 -1.99 48.61 11.15
C CYS A 14 -2.17 47.08 11.10
N SER A 15 -1.54 46.27 11.95
CA SER A 15 -2.12 45.76 13.21
C SER A 15 -3.62 46.04 13.38
N ASN A 16 -4.46 45.04 13.06
CA ASN A 16 -5.73 44.71 13.71
C ASN A 16 -6.48 43.63 12.90
N LEU A 17 -6.19 42.35 13.17
CA LEU A 17 -7.18 41.30 13.04
C LEU A 17 -7.38 40.74 14.44
N ALA A 18 -8.40 41.25 15.12
CA ALA A 18 -8.82 40.82 16.43
C ALA A 18 -9.21 39.33 16.36
N ALA A 19 -8.68 38.59 17.33
CA ALA A 19 -9.09 37.24 17.64
C ALA A 19 -10.61 37.18 17.86
N PHE A 20 -11.20 36.05 17.47
CA PHE A 20 -12.58 35.66 17.73
C PHE A 20 -13.09 36.12 19.11
N GLU A 21 -13.88 37.19 19.14
CA GLU A 21 -14.76 37.51 20.26
C GLU A 21 -15.99 36.60 20.13
N LEU A 22 -16.02 35.54 20.95
CA LEU A 22 -17.25 34.77 21.16
C LEU A 22 -18.27 35.67 21.88
N PRO A 23 -19.53 35.77 21.40
CA PRO A 23 -20.56 36.52 22.10
C PRO A 23 -20.76 35.94 23.50
N GLY A 24 -20.70 36.81 24.51
CA GLY A 24 -20.82 36.44 25.92
C GLY A 24 -22.15 35.77 26.22
N ILE A 25 -22.12 34.45 26.42
CA ILE A 25 -23.24 33.68 26.96
C ILE A 25 -23.27 33.96 28.47
N SER A 26 -24.34 34.60 28.93
CA SER A 26 -24.60 34.81 30.35
C SER A 26 -24.96 33.46 31.01
N ALA A 27 -24.40 33.21 32.20
CA ALA A 27 -24.61 31.99 32.99
C ALA A 27 -26.08 31.69 33.33
N ALA A 28 -27.00 32.62 33.09
CA ALA A 28 -28.45 32.43 33.29
C ALA A 28 -29.17 31.73 32.11
N GLN A 29 -28.46 31.38 31.03
CA GLN A 29 -29.02 30.72 29.83
C GLN A 29 -28.68 29.23 29.72
N VAL A 30 -28.10 28.63 30.77
CA VAL A 30 -27.80 27.19 30.78
C VAL A 30 -29.04 26.45 31.34
N PRO A 31 -29.82 25.73 30.51
CA PRO A 31 -30.84 24.83 31.03
C PRO A 31 -30.19 23.79 31.95
N GLU A 32 -30.90 23.34 32.99
CA GLU A 32 -30.40 22.40 33.99
C GLU A 32 -29.60 21.24 33.35
N PRO A 33 -28.48 20.82 33.96
CA PRO A 33 -27.65 19.76 33.40
C PRO A 33 -28.50 18.50 33.29
N ALA A 34 -28.74 18.06 32.05
CA ALA A 34 -29.24 16.73 31.77
C ALA A 34 -28.36 15.75 32.57
N GLU A 35 -28.97 14.82 33.30
CA GLU A 35 -28.26 13.75 34.01
C GLU A 35 -27.18 13.18 33.08
N PHE A 36 -25.92 13.51 33.34
CA PHE A 36 -24.79 12.95 32.62
C PHE A 36 -24.63 11.52 33.12
N ARG A 37 -25.46 10.62 32.61
CA ARG A 37 -25.21 9.19 32.73
C ARG A 37 -23.97 8.92 31.90
N LEU A 38 -22.84 8.74 32.59
CA LEU A 38 -21.66 8.15 31.98
C LEU A 38 -22.13 6.93 31.21
N PRO A 39 -21.87 6.84 29.89
CA PRO A 39 -22.16 5.62 29.17
C PRO A 39 -21.49 4.48 29.93
N ALA A 40 -22.22 3.38 30.11
CA ALA A 40 -21.67 2.17 30.69
C ALA A 40 -20.30 1.90 30.04
N PRO A 41 -19.29 1.42 30.80
CA PRO A 41 -17.97 1.16 30.25
C PRO A 41 -18.15 0.38 28.94
N ALA A 42 -17.60 0.91 27.86
CA ALA A 42 -17.71 0.28 26.55
C ALA A 42 -17.36 -1.20 26.72
N PRO A 43 -18.18 -2.14 26.20
CA PRO A 43 -17.84 -3.55 26.29
C PRO A 43 -16.40 -3.72 25.80
N ALA A 44 -15.59 -4.46 26.56
CA ALA A 44 -14.19 -4.68 26.22
C ALA A 44 -14.13 -5.11 24.76
N ALA A 45 -13.49 -4.30 23.91
CA ALA A 45 -13.47 -4.54 22.47
C ALA A 45 -13.06 -6.00 22.22
N GLU A 46 -13.87 -6.71 21.44
CA GLU A 46 -13.61 -8.10 21.08
C GLU A 46 -12.16 -8.23 20.58
N LYS A 47 -11.48 -9.33 20.94
CA LYS A 47 -10.06 -9.54 20.60
C LYS A 47 -9.89 -10.26 19.27
N PHE A 48 -10.96 -10.85 18.75
CA PHE A 48 -11.01 -11.56 17.48
C PHE A 48 -12.44 -11.54 16.91
N ALA A 49 -12.56 -11.68 15.59
CA ALA A 49 -13.81 -12.01 14.91
C ALA A 49 -13.91 -13.51 14.69
N VAL A 50 -15.12 -14.06 14.64
CA VAL A 50 -15.37 -15.49 14.32
C VAL A 50 -16.11 -15.60 13.00
N TYR A 51 -15.62 -16.48 12.12
CA TYR A 51 -16.21 -16.78 10.83
C TYR A 51 -16.42 -18.28 10.68
N THR A 52 -17.56 -18.69 10.14
CA THR A 52 -17.84 -20.10 9.86
C THR A 52 -17.32 -20.49 8.49
N VAL A 53 -16.33 -21.38 8.43
CA VAL A 53 -15.71 -21.89 7.21
C VAL A 53 -15.95 -23.40 7.12
N ASN A 54 -16.80 -23.83 6.18
CA ASN A 54 -17.15 -25.24 6.00
C ASN A 54 -17.57 -25.95 7.31
N GLY A 55 -18.37 -25.25 8.13
CA GLY A 55 -18.83 -25.71 9.44
C GLY A 55 -17.79 -25.68 10.57
N VAL A 56 -16.62 -25.06 10.36
CA VAL A 56 -15.61 -24.82 11.40
C VAL A 56 -15.60 -23.35 11.78
N GLU A 57 -15.60 -23.06 13.08
CA GLU A 57 -15.42 -21.71 13.61
C GLU A 57 -13.95 -21.31 13.52
N VAL A 58 -13.66 -20.38 12.61
CA VAL A 58 -12.34 -19.79 12.41
C VAL A 58 -12.31 -18.42 13.09
N ALA A 59 -11.44 -18.28 14.07
CA ALA A 59 -11.23 -17.03 14.78
C ALA A 59 -10.06 -16.24 14.17
N VAL A 60 -10.34 -14.99 13.80
CA VAL A 60 -9.37 -14.06 13.21
C VAL A 60 -9.05 -12.98 14.24
N PRO A 61 -7.84 -12.97 14.83
CA PRO A 61 -7.45 -11.92 15.77
C PRO A 61 -7.54 -10.53 15.17
N HIS A 62 -8.03 -9.56 15.93
CA HIS A 62 -7.95 -8.14 15.56
C HIS A 62 -6.50 -7.63 15.65
N ILE A 63 -6.25 -6.40 15.20
CA ILE A 63 -4.95 -5.74 15.36
C ILE A 63 -4.47 -5.82 16.82
N GLY A 64 -3.20 -6.18 17.02
CA GLY A 64 -2.61 -6.41 18.35
C GLY A 64 -3.09 -7.69 19.08
N GLY A 65 -4.04 -8.43 18.50
CA GLY A 65 -4.63 -9.63 19.11
C GLY A 65 -3.80 -10.91 18.95
N GLY A 66 -2.88 -10.98 17.99
CA GLY A 66 -2.06 -12.16 17.70
C GLY A 66 -1.90 -12.46 16.21
N GLN A 67 -0.92 -13.28 15.84
CA GLN A 67 -0.52 -13.48 14.42
C GLN A 67 -0.97 -14.81 13.84
N ASN A 68 -1.74 -15.59 14.61
CA ASN A 68 -2.23 -16.88 14.19
C ASN A 68 -3.69 -16.75 13.75
N LEU A 69 -4.03 -17.33 12.61
CA LEU A 69 -5.41 -17.71 12.34
C LEU A 69 -5.77 -18.86 13.27
N LEU A 70 -6.88 -18.79 13.98
CA LEU A 70 -7.18 -19.68 15.11
C LEU A 70 -8.42 -20.54 14.84
N ALA A 71 -8.47 -21.69 15.47
CA ALA A 71 -9.70 -22.45 15.69
C ALA A 71 -9.64 -23.21 17.01
N VAL A 72 -10.80 -23.62 17.48
CA VAL A 72 -10.94 -24.42 18.71
C VAL A 72 -11.21 -25.88 18.33
N LEU A 73 -10.41 -26.79 18.86
CA LEU A 73 -10.64 -28.22 18.79
C LEU A 73 -11.33 -28.67 20.09
N LYS A 74 -12.65 -28.84 20.03
CA LYS A 74 -13.46 -29.30 21.17
C LYS A 74 -13.16 -30.77 21.50
N PRO A 75 -13.32 -31.21 22.76
CA PRO A 75 -13.16 -32.60 23.14
C PRO A 75 -14.00 -33.55 22.26
N GLY A 76 -13.39 -34.63 21.77
CA GLY A 76 -14.06 -35.62 20.92
C GLY A 76 -14.11 -35.26 19.43
N LEU A 77 -13.67 -34.06 19.01
CA LEU A 77 -13.46 -33.76 17.60
C LEU A 77 -12.10 -34.26 17.14
N ASP A 78 -12.10 -35.01 16.05
CA ASP A 78 -10.89 -35.51 15.40
C ASP A 78 -10.16 -34.37 14.63
N ALA A 79 -8.89 -34.16 14.97
CA ALA A 79 -8.04 -33.15 14.34
C ALA A 79 -7.83 -33.41 12.84
N ASN A 80 -7.89 -34.67 12.40
CA ASN A 80 -7.79 -35.00 10.98
C ASN A 80 -9.06 -34.59 10.22
N THR A 81 -10.23 -34.80 10.81
CA THR A 81 -11.51 -34.34 10.27
C THR A 81 -11.54 -32.81 10.14
N LEU A 82 -11.12 -32.09 11.17
CA LEU A 82 -10.99 -30.62 11.12
C LEU A 82 -10.03 -30.19 10.01
N SER A 83 -8.83 -30.77 9.97
CA SER A 83 -7.82 -30.44 8.96
C SER A 83 -8.30 -30.77 7.54
N SER A 84 -9.05 -31.85 7.35
CA SER A 84 -9.62 -32.22 6.04
C SER A 84 -10.63 -31.19 5.54
N ARG A 85 -11.55 -30.75 6.40
CA ARG A 85 -12.55 -29.70 6.07
C ARG A 85 -11.87 -28.39 5.70
N LEU A 86 -10.85 -28.00 6.45
CA LEU A 86 -10.10 -26.76 6.22
C LEU A 86 -9.22 -26.83 4.98
N ARG A 87 -8.56 -27.96 4.69
CA ARG A 87 -7.82 -28.15 3.42
C ARG A 87 -8.72 -27.94 2.21
N SER A 88 -9.91 -28.54 2.23
CA SER A 88 -10.88 -28.38 1.14
C SER A 88 -11.36 -26.93 1.02
N ALA A 89 -11.63 -26.25 2.15
CA ALA A 89 -12.14 -24.89 2.14
C ALA A 89 -11.10 -23.85 1.68
N PHE A 90 -9.85 -24.00 2.10
CA PHE A 90 -8.75 -23.07 1.79
C PHE A 90 -7.94 -23.47 0.54
N GLY A 91 -8.26 -24.61 -0.10
CA GLY A 91 -7.44 -25.15 -1.18
C GLY A 91 -6.00 -25.46 -0.75
N ALA A 92 -5.80 -25.81 0.52
CA ALA A 92 -4.47 -25.96 1.11
C ALA A 92 -3.80 -27.29 0.70
N PRO A 93 -2.45 -27.37 0.74
CA PRO A 93 -1.71 -28.60 0.43
C PRO A 93 -2.16 -29.79 1.29
N ALA A 94 -2.02 -31.01 0.76
CA ALA A 94 -2.42 -32.25 1.45
C ALA A 94 -1.78 -32.43 2.84
N GLY A 95 -0.56 -31.92 3.04
CA GLY A 95 0.16 -31.97 4.30
C GLY A 95 -0.22 -30.88 5.33
N ALA A 96 -1.06 -29.90 4.97
CA ALA A 96 -1.48 -28.86 5.88
C ALA A 96 -2.34 -29.44 7.01
N LYS A 97 -1.98 -29.10 8.26
CA LYS A 97 -2.66 -29.58 9.46
C LYS A 97 -2.81 -28.45 10.48
N ALA A 98 -3.87 -28.55 11.29
CA ALA A 98 -4.02 -27.69 12.45
C ALA A 98 -2.93 -28.03 13.47
N LEU A 99 -2.21 -27.01 13.94
CA LEU A 99 -1.11 -27.19 14.89
C LEU A 99 -1.55 -26.79 16.29
N PRO A 100 -1.35 -27.62 17.32
CA PRO A 100 -1.57 -27.22 18.70
C PRO A 100 -0.83 -25.93 19.02
N LEU A 101 -1.50 -25.03 19.73
CA LEU A 101 -0.96 -23.73 20.11
C LEU A 101 -1.14 -23.54 21.62
N GLN A 102 -0.08 -23.09 22.28
CA GLN A 102 -0.16 -22.62 23.66
C GLN A 102 -0.54 -21.14 23.65
N PRO A 103 -1.66 -20.74 24.28
CA PRO A 103 -2.12 -19.35 24.23
C PRO A 103 -1.12 -18.38 24.82
N VAL A 104 -0.70 -17.38 24.04
CA VAL A 104 0.22 -16.32 24.49
C VAL A 104 -0.28 -14.93 24.14
N SER A 105 -1.00 -14.77 23.04
CA SER A 105 -1.50 -13.47 22.59
C SER A 105 -2.86 -13.13 23.22
N PRO A 106 -3.28 -11.84 23.23
CA PRO A 106 -4.57 -11.44 23.80
C PRO A 106 -5.78 -12.19 23.22
N ALA A 107 -5.82 -12.41 21.89
CA ALA A 107 -6.90 -13.16 21.25
C ALA A 107 -6.85 -14.65 21.56
N GLU A 108 -5.66 -15.24 21.64
CA GLU A 108 -5.49 -16.65 21.98
C GLU A 108 -5.94 -16.92 23.43
N LEU A 109 -5.56 -16.04 24.35
CA LEU A 109 -5.96 -16.10 25.76
C LEU A 109 -7.48 -15.94 25.93
N ASP A 110 -8.08 -14.95 25.26
CA ASP A 110 -9.53 -14.72 25.28
C ASP A 110 -10.31 -15.90 24.67
N LEU A 111 -9.84 -16.44 23.55
CA LEU A 111 -10.49 -17.57 22.89
C LEU A 111 -10.39 -18.86 23.73
N ALA A 112 -9.25 -19.10 24.39
CA ALA A 112 -9.07 -20.21 25.31
C ALA A 112 -9.97 -20.07 26.55
N ALA A 113 -10.07 -18.87 27.12
CA ALA A 113 -10.95 -18.61 28.27
C ALA A 113 -12.43 -18.82 27.92
N LYS A 114 -12.86 -18.48 26.70
CA LYS A 114 -14.21 -18.73 26.18
C LYS A 114 -14.50 -20.21 25.90
N ASN A 115 -13.49 -21.06 25.83
CA ASN A 115 -13.62 -22.48 25.48
C ASN A 115 -12.85 -23.39 26.46
N PRO A 116 -13.25 -23.43 27.75
CA PRO A 116 -12.54 -24.21 28.76
C PRO A 116 -12.53 -25.70 28.40
N GLY A 117 -11.36 -26.33 28.52
CA GLY A 117 -11.16 -27.75 28.23
C GLY A 117 -11.01 -28.11 26.75
N ALA A 118 -11.14 -27.15 25.83
CA ALA A 118 -10.82 -27.35 24.43
C ALA A 118 -9.34 -27.02 24.13
N SER A 119 -8.79 -27.59 23.06
CA SER A 119 -7.44 -27.26 22.59
C SER A 119 -7.50 -26.14 21.55
N LEU A 120 -6.63 -25.14 21.70
CA LEU A 120 -6.45 -24.09 20.70
C LEU A 120 -5.48 -24.57 19.62
N VAL A 121 -5.81 -24.29 18.35
CA VAL A 121 -4.95 -24.65 17.22
C VAL A 121 -4.70 -23.46 16.29
N SER A 122 -3.49 -23.39 15.75
CA SER A 122 -3.12 -22.48 14.66
C SER A 122 -3.50 -23.10 13.32
N LEU A 123 -4.06 -22.26 12.46
CA LEU A 123 -4.47 -22.57 11.10
C LEU A 123 -3.52 -21.98 10.04
N ASN A 124 -2.38 -21.41 10.44
CA ASN A 124 -1.47 -20.76 9.49
C ASN A 124 -0.92 -21.70 8.40
N GLN A 125 -0.86 -23.02 8.65
CA GLN A 125 -0.48 -23.99 7.62
C GLN A 125 -1.48 -24.14 6.47
N PHE A 126 -2.72 -23.67 6.64
CA PHE A 126 -3.74 -23.69 5.58
C PHE A 126 -3.70 -22.44 4.70
N LEU A 127 -2.97 -21.40 5.11
CA LEU A 127 -2.82 -20.17 4.35
C LEU A 127 -1.66 -20.31 3.34
N PRO A 128 -1.67 -19.53 2.24
CA PRO A 128 -0.48 -19.35 1.42
C PRO A 128 0.72 -18.93 2.30
N PRO A 129 1.94 -19.48 2.10
CA PRO A 129 3.07 -19.22 2.98
C PRO A 129 3.37 -17.72 3.19
N ALA A 130 3.27 -16.94 2.12
CA ALA A 130 3.47 -15.50 2.16
C ALA A 130 2.37 -14.75 2.94
N ALA A 131 1.11 -15.18 2.82
CA ALA A 131 0.00 -14.63 3.60
C ALA A 131 0.16 -14.97 5.09
N ALA A 132 0.54 -16.21 5.43
CA ALA A 132 0.84 -16.62 6.80
C ALA A 132 2.00 -15.82 7.42
N ALA A 133 3.02 -15.49 6.61
CA ALA A 133 4.18 -14.74 7.05
C ALA A 133 3.90 -13.26 7.35
N LEU A 134 2.80 -12.69 6.85
CA LEU A 134 2.49 -11.26 6.94
C LEU A 134 1.15 -10.97 7.64
N PHE A 135 0.29 -11.97 7.81
CA PHE A 135 -1.00 -11.80 8.46
C PHE A 135 -0.84 -11.21 9.88
N ASN A 136 -1.55 -10.10 10.11
CA ASN A 136 -1.61 -9.37 11.38
C ASN A 136 -0.25 -9.04 12.01
N ARG A 137 0.78 -8.94 11.19
CA ARG A 137 2.07 -8.41 11.59
C ARG A 137 2.10 -6.97 11.16
N GLU A 138 2.51 -6.09 12.06
CA GLU A 138 3.01 -4.78 11.65
C GLU A 138 4.13 -5.04 10.67
N PRO A 139 3.94 -4.77 9.37
CA PRO A 139 5.09 -4.69 8.52
C PRO A 139 5.86 -3.43 9.02
N ASN A 140 7.18 -3.37 8.86
CA ASN A 140 8.01 -2.19 9.22
C ASN A 140 7.71 -0.96 8.33
N PHE A 141 6.44 -0.58 8.24
CA PHE A 141 5.87 -0.41 6.93
C PHE A 141 4.62 0.47 6.90
N ALA A 142 4.61 1.44 5.99
CA ALA A 142 3.49 2.34 5.78
C ALA A 142 2.94 2.38 4.32
N GLY A 143 3.35 1.51 3.39
CA GLY A 143 2.80 1.52 2.00
C GLY A 143 3.04 0.27 1.11
N PRO A 144 2.03 -0.65 0.93
CA PRO A 144 1.61 -0.70 -0.44
C PRO A 144 0.09 -0.77 -0.47
N ASN A 145 -0.40 -0.81 -1.68
CA ASN A 145 -1.81 -0.95 -1.91
C ASN A 145 -2.23 -2.43 -1.90
N CYS A 146 -3.51 -2.61 -2.15
CA CYS A 146 -4.19 -3.87 -1.97
C CYS A 146 -3.75 -4.91 -3.02
N PHE A 147 -3.33 -4.46 -4.21
CA PHE A 147 -2.74 -5.32 -5.24
C PHE A 147 -1.43 -5.98 -4.82
N ASN A 148 -0.52 -5.27 -4.15
CA ASN A 148 0.71 -5.88 -3.66
C ASN A 148 0.41 -7.00 -2.65
N ALA A 149 -0.54 -6.80 -1.73
CA ALA A 149 -0.99 -7.84 -0.81
C ALA A 149 -1.54 -9.07 -1.54
N ALA A 150 -2.36 -8.85 -2.56
CA ALA A 150 -2.93 -9.93 -3.36
C ALA A 150 -1.86 -10.72 -4.14
N PHE A 151 -0.92 -10.03 -4.77
CA PHE A 151 0.17 -10.65 -5.54
C PHE A 151 1.21 -11.35 -4.66
N ILE A 152 1.47 -10.86 -3.45
CA ILE A 152 2.29 -11.56 -2.46
C ILE A 152 1.61 -12.86 -2.03
N ALA A 153 0.33 -12.82 -1.67
CA ALA A 153 -0.43 -14.02 -1.30
C ALA A 153 -0.49 -15.04 -2.44
N ALA A 154 -0.56 -14.58 -3.69
CA ALA A 154 -0.49 -15.42 -4.89
C ALA A 154 0.92 -15.95 -5.21
N GLY A 155 1.95 -15.57 -4.46
CA GLY A 155 3.34 -15.99 -4.69
C GLY A 155 4.02 -15.33 -5.90
N MET A 156 3.46 -14.24 -6.43
CA MET A 156 4.04 -13.49 -7.54
C MET A 156 5.08 -12.46 -7.10
N MET A 157 5.05 -12.08 -5.82
CA MET A 157 5.98 -11.14 -5.21
C MET A 157 6.48 -11.73 -3.89
N ALA A 158 7.76 -11.50 -3.60
CA ALA A 158 8.35 -11.97 -2.36
C ALA A 158 7.86 -11.13 -1.17
N PRO A 159 7.65 -11.71 0.04
CA PRO A 159 7.16 -11.00 1.22
C PRO A 159 8.03 -9.82 1.66
N ASP A 160 9.32 -9.82 1.33
CA ASP A 160 10.29 -8.78 1.64
C ASP A 160 10.38 -7.68 0.57
N LYS A 161 9.75 -7.88 -0.61
CA LYS A 161 9.74 -6.94 -1.74
C LYS A 161 8.44 -6.14 -1.80
N LEU A 162 8.16 -5.40 -0.73
CA LEU A 162 6.95 -4.61 -0.59
C LEU A 162 7.06 -3.30 -1.38
N ARG A 163 6.07 -3.00 -2.23
CA ARG A 163 6.02 -1.75 -3.02
C ARG A 163 4.63 -1.47 -3.58
N HIS A 164 4.40 -0.26 -4.05
CA HIS A 164 3.18 0.09 -4.77
C HIS A 164 3.05 -0.72 -6.08
N VAL A 165 1.82 -1.10 -6.42
CA VAL A 165 1.47 -1.76 -7.69
C VAL A 165 0.27 -1.04 -8.30
N GLY A 166 0.49 -0.18 -9.29
CA GLY A 166 -0.57 0.58 -9.95
C GLY A 166 -1.49 -0.30 -10.80
N ASN A 167 -2.65 0.23 -11.15
CA ASN A 167 -3.65 -0.49 -11.97
C ASN A 167 -3.12 -0.99 -13.32
N PRO A 168 -2.31 -0.22 -14.08
CA PRO A 168 -1.72 -0.73 -15.32
C PRO A 168 -0.84 -1.96 -15.10
N GLU A 169 -0.02 -1.96 -14.05
CA GLU A 169 0.82 -3.10 -13.70
C GLU A 169 -0.03 -4.30 -13.26
N ALA A 170 -1.01 -4.07 -12.40
CA ALA A 170 -1.92 -5.11 -11.95
C ALA A 170 -2.65 -5.77 -13.13
N ASN A 171 -3.21 -4.97 -14.04
CA ASN A 171 -3.90 -5.45 -15.23
C ASN A 171 -2.97 -6.25 -16.14
N GLN A 172 -1.74 -5.77 -16.38
CA GLN A 172 -0.77 -6.49 -17.18
C GLN A 172 -0.41 -7.84 -16.54
N ARG A 173 -0.14 -7.87 -15.22
CA ARG A 173 0.15 -9.12 -14.49
C ARG A 173 -1.03 -10.10 -14.52
N LEU A 174 -2.25 -9.62 -14.29
CA LEU A 174 -3.45 -10.44 -14.37
C LEU A 174 -3.63 -11.02 -15.78
N SER A 175 -3.43 -10.21 -16.83
CA SER A 175 -3.55 -10.68 -18.22
C SER A 175 -2.53 -11.75 -18.61
N MET A 176 -1.36 -11.76 -17.96
CA MET A 176 -0.30 -12.73 -18.20
C MET A 176 -0.57 -14.03 -17.44
N TYR A 177 -0.73 -13.93 -16.13
CA TYR A 177 -0.66 -15.11 -15.25
C TYR A 177 -2.03 -15.66 -14.85
N PHE A 178 -3.12 -14.97 -15.22
CA PHE A 178 -4.47 -15.31 -14.83
C PHE A 178 -5.44 -15.29 -16.02
N LYS A 179 -6.56 -15.97 -15.84
CA LYS A 179 -7.71 -15.89 -16.73
C LYS A 179 -8.92 -15.38 -15.97
N SER A 180 -9.74 -14.56 -16.63
CA SER A 180 -11.00 -14.11 -16.05
C SER A 180 -11.95 -15.30 -15.80
N VAL A 181 -12.63 -15.30 -14.67
CA VAL A 181 -13.63 -16.30 -14.28
C VAL A 181 -14.88 -15.63 -13.72
N PRO A 182 -16.06 -16.27 -13.78
CA PRO A 182 -17.25 -15.73 -13.14
C PRO A 182 -17.07 -15.58 -11.63
N ALA A 183 -17.46 -14.41 -11.08
CA ALA A 183 -17.40 -14.15 -9.65
C ALA A 183 -18.35 -15.05 -8.83
N SER A 184 -19.26 -15.78 -9.46
CA SER A 184 -20.10 -16.81 -8.82
C SER A 184 -19.40 -18.15 -8.62
N ALA A 185 -18.21 -18.35 -9.22
CA ALA A 185 -17.49 -19.62 -9.23
C ALA A 185 -16.10 -19.50 -8.57
N LEU A 186 -16.00 -18.70 -7.50
CA LEU A 186 -14.73 -18.43 -6.82
C LEU A 186 -14.10 -19.70 -6.24
N GLN A 187 -12.78 -19.78 -6.38
CA GLN A 187 -11.96 -20.83 -5.80
C GLN A 187 -10.78 -20.22 -5.03
N PRO A 188 -10.34 -20.85 -3.92
CA PRO A 188 -9.11 -20.45 -3.25
C PRO A 188 -7.97 -20.26 -4.25
N GLY A 189 -7.25 -19.15 -4.16
CA GLY A 189 -6.20 -18.79 -5.12
C GLY A 189 -6.62 -17.80 -6.20
N ASP A 190 -7.91 -17.52 -6.36
CA ASP A 190 -8.37 -16.45 -7.25
C ASP A 190 -7.98 -15.07 -6.69
N ILE A 191 -7.61 -14.15 -7.57
CA ILE A 191 -7.50 -12.72 -7.25
C ILE A 191 -8.80 -12.03 -7.66
N LEU A 192 -9.34 -11.21 -6.78
CA LEU A 192 -10.51 -10.38 -7.07
C LEU A 192 -10.11 -8.93 -7.18
N VAL A 193 -10.64 -8.27 -8.21
CA VAL A 193 -10.59 -6.82 -8.37
C VAL A 193 -11.98 -6.29 -8.08
N LEU A 194 -12.09 -5.50 -7.02
CA LEU A 194 -13.34 -4.92 -6.54
C LEU A 194 -13.49 -3.48 -7.07
N ASN A 195 -14.74 -3.07 -7.30
CA ASN A 195 -15.13 -1.71 -7.69
C ASN A 195 -14.21 -1.10 -8.78
N ASP A 196 -14.26 -1.65 -10.00
CA ASP A 196 -13.58 -1.10 -11.19
C ASP A 196 -12.05 -0.90 -11.12
N GLY A 197 -11.36 -1.56 -10.19
CA GLY A 197 -9.89 -1.48 -10.09
C GLY A 197 -9.39 -0.81 -8.83
N ASP A 198 -10.29 -0.37 -7.94
CA ASP A 198 -9.90 0.36 -6.73
C ASP A 198 -9.21 -0.53 -5.70
N HIS A 199 -9.52 -1.84 -5.69
CA HIS A 199 -9.07 -2.73 -4.62
C HIS A 199 -8.84 -4.17 -5.08
N GLY A 200 -7.58 -4.62 -5.04
CA GLY A 200 -7.20 -6.01 -5.26
C GLY A 200 -7.19 -6.83 -3.96
N VAL A 201 -7.79 -8.03 -3.98
CA VAL A 201 -7.78 -8.97 -2.83
C VAL A 201 -7.48 -10.39 -3.29
N TYR A 202 -6.89 -11.19 -2.41
CA TYR A 202 -6.67 -12.62 -2.66
C TYR A 202 -7.76 -13.44 -1.97
N TYR A 203 -8.47 -14.28 -2.71
CA TYR A 203 -9.51 -15.13 -2.15
C TYR A 203 -8.89 -16.38 -1.51
N LEU A 204 -8.99 -16.48 -0.19
CA LEU A 204 -8.47 -17.60 0.59
C LEU A 204 -9.38 -18.82 0.51
N GLY A 205 -10.67 -18.63 0.21
CA GLY A 205 -11.68 -19.68 0.34
C GLY A 205 -12.57 -19.50 1.56
N GLY A 206 -13.68 -20.24 1.60
CA GLY A 206 -14.64 -20.16 2.73
C GLY A 206 -15.26 -18.78 2.95
N GLY A 207 -15.33 -17.94 1.91
CA GLY A 207 -15.78 -16.55 2.01
C GLY A 207 -14.73 -15.59 2.59
N LEU A 208 -13.50 -16.04 2.86
CA LEU A 208 -12.43 -15.21 3.40
C LEU A 208 -11.49 -14.67 2.31
N ILE A 209 -10.98 -13.47 2.55
CA ILE A 209 -9.98 -12.79 1.71
C ILE A 209 -8.76 -12.39 2.52
N PHE A 210 -7.61 -12.30 1.85
CA PHE A 210 -6.40 -11.66 2.34
C PHE A 210 -6.19 -10.34 1.60
N HIS A 211 -6.04 -9.25 2.34
CA HIS A 211 -5.90 -7.92 1.76
C HIS A 211 -5.29 -6.91 2.74
N LYS A 212 -5.10 -5.67 2.27
CA LYS A 212 -4.62 -4.54 3.05
C LYS A 212 -5.78 -3.80 3.72
N LYS A 213 -5.58 -3.41 4.99
CA LYS A 213 -6.41 -2.50 5.80
C LYS A 213 -5.59 -1.34 6.36
N SER A 214 -6.23 -0.20 6.62
CA SER A 214 -5.56 1.07 6.91
C SER A 214 -5.72 1.52 8.36
N TYR A 215 -4.66 1.44 9.16
CA TYR A 215 -4.65 1.80 10.58
C TYR A 215 -3.81 3.07 10.79
N LEU A 216 -4.44 4.25 10.66
CA LEU A 216 -3.77 5.56 10.69
C LEU A 216 -2.67 5.65 9.62
N LYS A 217 -1.41 5.93 10.03
CA LYS A 217 -0.22 5.93 9.16
C LYS A 217 0.32 4.53 8.86
N GLN A 218 -0.27 3.49 9.44
CA GLN A 218 0.19 2.11 9.27
C GLN A 218 -0.77 1.32 8.39
N HIS A 219 -0.24 0.29 7.75
CA HIS A 219 -1.01 -0.61 6.92
C HIS A 219 -0.73 -2.04 7.34
N LEU A 220 -1.78 -2.82 7.53
CA LEU A 220 -1.66 -4.22 7.92
C LEU A 220 -2.29 -5.12 6.86
N TYR A 221 -1.72 -6.30 6.69
CA TYR A 221 -2.38 -7.36 5.94
C TYR A 221 -3.26 -8.17 6.86
N ARG A 222 -4.52 -8.27 6.46
CA ARG A 222 -5.62 -8.74 7.27
C ARG A 222 -6.40 -9.80 6.53
N ILE A 223 -7.08 -10.62 7.31
CA ILE A 223 -8.05 -11.60 6.82
C ILE A 223 -9.42 -11.13 7.28
N THR A 224 -10.38 -11.11 6.36
CA THR A 224 -11.77 -10.77 6.67
C THR A 224 -12.71 -11.52 5.72
N GLN A 225 -14.01 -11.43 5.97
CA GLN A 225 -15.02 -11.88 5.00
C GLN A 225 -14.99 -11.00 3.76
N LEU A 226 -15.12 -11.60 2.58
CA LEU A 226 -15.12 -10.89 1.30
C LEU A 226 -16.11 -9.72 1.31
N GLU A 227 -17.31 -9.95 1.83
CA GLU A 227 -18.41 -8.99 1.91
C GLU A 227 -18.06 -7.78 2.77
N LYS A 228 -17.10 -7.95 3.69
CA LYS A 228 -16.61 -6.95 4.64
C LYS A 228 -15.30 -6.29 4.20
N ALA A 229 -14.89 -6.45 2.94
CA ALA A 229 -13.63 -5.90 2.43
C ALA A 229 -13.48 -4.40 2.69
N TYR A 230 -14.57 -3.63 2.57
CA TYR A 230 -14.60 -2.17 2.82
C TYR A 230 -15.14 -1.79 4.20
N GLU A 231 -15.64 -2.75 4.99
CA GLU A 231 -16.08 -2.46 6.35
C GLU A 231 -14.87 -2.21 7.24
N PRO A 232 -14.87 -1.12 8.04
CA PRO A 232 -13.75 -0.84 8.92
C PRO A 232 -13.64 -1.89 10.03
N GLU A 233 -12.43 -2.43 10.24
CA GLU A 233 -12.14 -3.27 11.41
C GLU A 233 -12.07 -2.44 12.71
N PRO A 234 -12.21 -3.06 13.90
CA PRO A 234 -11.92 -2.39 15.16
C PRO A 234 -10.53 -1.73 15.13
N PHE A 235 -10.48 -0.46 15.55
CA PHE A 235 -9.28 0.40 15.55
C PHE A 235 -8.74 0.79 14.16
N GLU A 236 -9.40 0.38 13.06
CA GLU A 236 -9.09 0.89 11.72
C GLU A 236 -9.38 2.40 11.66
N TRP A 237 -8.50 3.16 11.01
CA TRP A 237 -8.71 4.59 10.88
C TRP A 237 -9.94 4.86 10.02
N LYS A 238 -10.80 5.75 10.51
CA LYS A 238 -11.95 6.26 9.80
C LYS A 238 -11.68 7.74 9.51
N PRO A 239 -11.88 8.20 8.26
CA PRO A 239 -11.84 9.63 7.99
C PRO A 239 -12.85 10.34 8.90
N GLY A 240 -12.41 11.39 9.56
CA GLY A 240 -13.26 12.24 10.36
C GLY A 240 -14.19 13.10 9.48
N PRO A 241 -15.22 13.71 10.07
CA PRO A 241 -16.14 14.61 9.35
C PRO A 241 -15.45 15.84 8.74
N PHE A 242 -14.24 16.18 9.20
CA PHE A 242 -13.43 17.27 8.68
C PHE A 242 -12.44 16.84 7.60
N ASP A 243 -12.32 15.53 7.31
CA ASP A 243 -11.50 14.98 6.22
C ASP A 243 -12.31 14.96 4.90
N SER A 244 -13.08 16.02 4.66
CA SER A 244 -13.98 16.18 3.52
C SER A 244 -13.18 16.17 2.22
N GLY A 245 -13.28 15.07 1.47
CA GLY A 245 -12.50 14.80 0.26
C GLY A 245 -11.86 13.40 0.26
N SER A 246 -11.80 12.73 1.41
CA SER A 246 -11.37 11.34 1.47
C SER A 246 -12.40 10.43 0.76
N PRO A 247 -12.01 9.65 -0.27
CA PRO A 247 -12.92 8.71 -0.94
C PRO A 247 -13.38 7.58 0.00
N PHE A 248 -12.77 7.45 1.18
CA PHE A 248 -13.05 6.43 2.18
C PHE A 248 -14.24 6.80 3.10
N ASN A 249 -15.34 7.27 2.50
CA ASN A 249 -16.58 7.34 3.25
C ASN A 249 -16.97 5.93 3.75
N SER A 250 -17.67 5.89 4.87
CA SER A 250 -18.17 4.67 5.53
C SER A 250 -18.54 3.53 4.57
N SER A 251 -17.84 2.39 4.70
CA SER A 251 -18.17 1.07 4.12
C SER A 251 -18.83 1.13 2.73
N GLU A 252 -18.06 1.44 1.69
CA GLU A 252 -18.57 1.36 0.33
C GLU A 252 -19.03 -0.09 0.02
N PRO A 253 -20.24 -0.29 -0.51
CA PRO A 253 -20.66 -1.63 -0.91
C PRO A 253 -19.81 -2.14 -2.08
N ILE A 254 -19.58 -3.46 -2.12
CA ILE A 254 -18.96 -4.11 -3.27
C ILE A 254 -19.99 -4.15 -4.40
N ARG A 255 -19.86 -3.26 -5.39
CA ARG A 255 -20.78 -3.14 -6.53
C ARG A 255 -20.36 -4.02 -7.70
N LYS A 256 -19.06 -4.22 -7.88
CA LYS A 256 -18.49 -5.00 -8.98
C LYS A 256 -17.38 -5.91 -8.46
N ARG A 257 -17.34 -7.12 -9.01
CA ARG A 257 -16.36 -8.16 -8.69
C ARG A 257 -15.84 -8.77 -10.00
N ALA A 258 -14.58 -8.52 -10.33
CA ALA A 258 -13.88 -9.22 -11.41
C ALA A 258 -12.94 -10.26 -10.80
N ALA A 259 -13.16 -11.54 -11.12
CA ALA A 259 -12.38 -12.63 -10.57
C ALA A 259 -11.38 -13.18 -11.59
N TRP A 260 -10.18 -13.49 -11.12
CA TRP A 260 -9.06 -13.91 -11.94
C TRP A 260 -8.45 -15.17 -11.35
N ARG A 261 -8.40 -16.25 -12.14
CA ARG A 261 -7.87 -17.55 -11.74
C ARG A 261 -6.47 -17.77 -12.29
N PRO A 262 -5.48 -18.22 -11.48
CA PRO A 262 -4.15 -18.51 -11.98
C PRO A 262 -4.19 -19.56 -13.10
N THR A 263 -3.42 -19.35 -14.15
CA THR A 263 -3.32 -20.27 -15.30
C THR A 263 -2.16 -21.25 -15.17
N GLY A 264 -1.22 -20.99 -14.26
CA GLY A 264 0.06 -21.69 -14.21
C GLY A 264 1.03 -21.28 -15.33
N ALA A 265 0.70 -20.23 -16.09
CA ALA A 265 1.56 -19.73 -17.16
C ALA A 265 2.92 -19.28 -16.61
N GLN A 266 3.97 -19.57 -17.39
CA GLN A 266 5.32 -19.08 -17.15
C GLN A 266 5.75 -18.26 -18.34
N TYR A 267 6.37 -17.10 -18.07
CA TYR A 267 6.88 -16.21 -19.10
C TYR A 267 8.38 -16.11 -18.93
N ALA A 268 9.10 -16.39 -20.02
CA ALA A 268 10.50 -16.03 -20.15
C ALA A 268 10.61 -14.63 -20.76
N PHE A 269 11.75 -13.96 -20.56
CA PHE A 269 11.99 -12.63 -21.11
C PHE A 269 11.78 -12.55 -22.62
N GLY A 270 12.03 -13.64 -23.35
CA GLY A 270 11.80 -13.72 -24.79
C GLY A 270 12.84 -12.95 -25.61
N GLN A 271 12.52 -12.67 -26.87
CA GLN A 271 13.36 -11.86 -27.75
C GLN A 271 13.20 -10.37 -27.38
N ALA A 272 14.33 -9.69 -27.18
CA ALA A 272 14.43 -8.26 -26.94
C ALA A 272 15.71 -7.74 -27.60
N SER A 273 15.69 -6.50 -28.05
CA SER A 273 16.88 -5.78 -28.48
C SER A 273 17.81 -5.46 -27.29
N ALA A 274 19.09 -5.17 -27.57
CA ALA A 274 20.04 -4.78 -26.53
C ALA A 274 19.59 -3.51 -25.77
N ASP A 275 18.96 -2.56 -26.47
CA ASP A 275 18.38 -1.35 -25.86
C ASP A 275 17.22 -1.70 -24.90
N GLU A 276 16.29 -2.55 -25.30
CA GLU A 276 15.19 -3.00 -24.43
C GLU A 276 15.73 -3.74 -23.19
N GLN A 277 16.78 -4.53 -23.37
CA GLN A 277 17.43 -5.27 -22.29
C GLN A 277 18.08 -4.30 -21.28
N ALA A 278 18.81 -3.30 -21.77
CA ALA A 278 19.43 -2.26 -20.93
C ALA A 278 18.38 -1.44 -20.15
N LYS A 279 17.24 -1.11 -20.77
CA LYS A 279 16.11 -0.45 -20.10
C LYS A 279 15.56 -1.31 -18.98
N VAL A 280 15.34 -2.61 -19.23
CA VAL A 280 14.84 -3.54 -18.20
C VAL A 280 15.83 -3.69 -17.05
N GLU A 281 17.13 -3.81 -17.33
CA GLU A 281 18.16 -3.85 -16.29
C GLU A 281 18.17 -2.57 -15.44
N THR A 282 17.90 -1.42 -16.05
CA THR A 282 17.75 -0.15 -15.33
C THR A 282 16.48 -0.13 -14.46
N ILE A 283 15.37 -0.68 -14.95
CA ILE A 283 14.13 -0.84 -14.15
C ILE A 283 14.37 -1.78 -12.97
N LEU A 284 15.10 -2.87 -13.15
CA LEU A 284 15.46 -3.81 -12.07
C LEU A 284 16.39 -3.17 -11.05
N PHE A 285 17.34 -2.35 -11.49
CA PHE A 285 18.18 -1.54 -10.61
C PHE A 285 17.32 -0.58 -9.75
N LEU A 286 16.40 0.15 -10.38
CA LEU A 286 15.44 1.01 -9.67
C LEU A 286 14.58 0.21 -8.70
N ALA A 287 14.12 -0.99 -9.09
CA ALA A 287 13.34 -1.88 -8.23
C ALA A 287 14.05 -2.20 -6.93
N GLY A 288 15.33 -2.58 -6.98
CA GLY A 288 16.10 -2.91 -5.78
C GLY A 288 16.22 -1.74 -4.79
N HIS A 289 16.33 -0.51 -5.32
CA HIS A 289 16.37 0.69 -4.49
C HIS A 289 14.98 1.09 -3.96
N VAL A 290 13.95 1.07 -4.82
CA VAL A 290 12.57 1.39 -4.43
C VAL A 290 12.05 0.40 -3.40
N GLU A 291 12.18 -0.91 -3.63
CA GLU A 291 11.71 -1.97 -2.72
C GLU A 291 12.36 -1.88 -1.33
N LYS A 292 13.63 -1.46 -1.26
CA LYS A 292 14.33 -1.27 0.02
C LYS A 292 13.77 -0.10 0.83
N GLN A 293 13.38 0.99 0.17
CA GLN A 293 12.92 2.21 0.84
C GLN A 293 11.40 2.27 1.00
N ALA A 294 10.68 1.54 0.15
CA ALA A 294 9.22 1.47 0.11
C ALA A 294 8.56 1.26 1.47
N PRO A 295 9.05 0.35 2.35
CA PRO A 295 8.50 0.22 3.69
C PRO A 295 8.44 1.50 4.51
N ARG A 296 9.44 2.35 4.39
CA ARG A 296 9.60 3.53 5.25
C ARG A 296 9.06 4.81 4.61
N TRP A 297 8.51 4.72 3.41
CA TRP A 297 8.23 5.84 2.50
C TRP A 297 9.45 6.70 2.12
N ALA A 298 10.66 6.32 2.52
CA ALA A 298 11.88 7.15 2.49
C ALA A 298 12.46 7.41 1.09
N LEU A 299 11.70 7.18 0.02
CA LEU A 299 12.19 7.30 -1.35
C LEU A 299 12.69 8.71 -1.63
N ALA A 300 11.91 9.73 -1.30
CA ALA A 300 12.26 11.12 -1.64
C ALA A 300 13.51 11.60 -0.89
N LYS A 301 13.70 11.15 0.35
CA LYS A 301 14.90 11.48 1.15
C LYS A 301 16.14 10.70 0.73
N GLU A 302 15.99 9.41 0.46
CA GLU A 302 17.11 8.50 0.21
C GLU A 302 17.54 8.47 -1.26
N LEU A 303 16.57 8.54 -2.17
CA LEU A 303 16.79 8.53 -3.61
C LEU A 303 16.74 9.94 -4.20
N GLY A 304 16.18 10.92 -3.50
CA GLY A 304 16.12 12.31 -3.92
C GLY A 304 14.93 12.64 -4.82
N TYR A 305 14.57 13.92 -4.86
CA TYR A 305 13.51 14.41 -5.73
C TYR A 305 13.87 14.27 -7.23
N PHE A 306 15.15 14.22 -7.58
CA PHE A 306 15.57 13.94 -8.96
C PHE A 306 15.06 12.58 -9.47
N THR A 307 14.95 11.57 -8.59
CA THR A 307 14.47 10.24 -8.98
C THR A 307 13.02 10.29 -9.40
N GLU A 308 12.17 11.05 -8.72
CA GLU A 308 10.77 11.23 -9.13
C GLU A 308 10.71 11.87 -10.52
N ARG A 309 11.37 13.01 -10.70
CA ARG A 309 11.39 13.73 -11.99
C ARG A 309 11.92 12.86 -13.12
N LEU A 310 12.97 12.09 -12.83
CA LEU A 310 13.55 11.15 -13.76
C LEU A 310 12.57 10.02 -14.10
N LEU A 311 11.88 9.42 -13.13
CA LEU A 311 10.86 8.39 -13.37
C LEU A 311 9.75 8.90 -14.28
N GLU A 312 9.26 10.12 -14.07
CA GLU A 312 8.27 10.75 -14.96
C GLU A 312 8.82 10.90 -16.39
N ASN A 313 10.06 11.36 -16.53
CA ASN A 313 10.71 11.47 -17.85
C ASN A 313 10.91 10.11 -18.53
N LEU A 314 11.30 9.08 -17.77
CA LEU A 314 11.53 7.73 -18.29
C LEU A 314 10.23 7.04 -18.71
N VAL A 315 9.14 7.18 -17.93
CA VAL A 315 7.82 6.66 -18.32
C VAL A 315 7.39 7.28 -19.65
N SER A 316 7.55 8.58 -19.81
CA SER A 316 7.24 9.27 -21.07
C SER A 316 8.12 8.78 -22.23
N ASP A 317 9.44 8.75 -22.04
CA ASP A 317 10.41 8.41 -23.08
C ASP A 317 10.34 6.93 -23.50
N TRP A 318 10.12 6.03 -22.53
CA TRP A 318 10.05 4.58 -22.76
C TRP A 318 8.63 4.08 -23.03
N GLY A 319 7.67 4.99 -23.22
CA GLY A 319 6.27 4.70 -23.59
C GLY A 319 6.07 3.67 -24.72
N PRO A 320 6.95 3.58 -25.76
CA PRO A 320 6.85 2.52 -26.76
C PRO A 320 6.89 1.09 -26.19
N MET A 321 7.56 0.85 -25.05
CA MET A 321 7.60 -0.46 -24.38
C MET A 321 6.20 -0.94 -23.96
N ALA A 322 5.28 -0.02 -23.65
CA ALA A 322 3.89 -0.33 -23.31
C ALA A 322 3.14 -1.04 -24.45
N LYS A 323 3.58 -0.83 -25.70
CA LYS A 323 2.97 -1.41 -26.91
C LYS A 323 3.78 -2.59 -27.47
N SER A 324 4.86 -2.99 -26.79
CA SER A 324 5.68 -4.11 -27.24
C SER A 324 4.83 -5.38 -27.38
N PRO A 325 5.02 -6.20 -28.44
CA PRO A 325 4.35 -7.50 -28.53
C PRO A 325 4.79 -8.45 -27.39
N ASN A 326 5.97 -8.21 -26.81
CA ASN A 326 6.49 -8.98 -25.69
C ASN A 326 5.79 -8.58 -24.38
N PRO A 327 4.97 -9.48 -23.77
CA PRO A 327 4.24 -9.18 -22.54
C PRO A 327 5.15 -8.93 -21.33
N VAL A 328 6.37 -9.48 -21.33
CA VAL A 328 7.33 -9.27 -20.24
C VAL A 328 7.89 -7.84 -20.28
N LEU A 329 8.18 -7.32 -21.48
CA LEU A 329 8.60 -5.92 -21.65
C LEU A 329 7.49 -4.95 -21.21
N ARG A 330 6.23 -5.24 -21.57
CA ARG A 330 5.08 -4.46 -21.08
C ARG A 330 4.98 -4.49 -19.55
N ALA A 331 5.21 -5.66 -18.93
CA ALA A 331 5.17 -5.78 -17.47
C ALA A 331 6.25 -4.92 -16.78
N TYR A 332 7.47 -4.88 -17.32
CA TYR A 332 8.52 -4.01 -16.79
C TYR A 332 8.21 -2.52 -16.98
N TYR A 333 7.66 -2.14 -18.14
CA TYR A 333 7.21 -0.77 -18.36
C TYR A 333 6.15 -0.34 -17.33
N HIS A 334 5.12 -1.16 -17.10
CA HIS A 334 4.10 -0.82 -16.12
C HIS A 334 4.62 -0.87 -14.67
N GLN A 335 5.66 -1.66 -14.38
CA GLN A 335 6.37 -1.59 -13.11
C GLN A 335 7.10 -0.26 -12.92
N LEU A 336 7.67 0.32 -13.98
CA LEU A 336 8.24 1.67 -13.95
C LEU A 336 7.17 2.73 -13.65
N GLU A 337 5.97 2.61 -14.22
CA GLU A 337 4.83 3.48 -13.90
C GLU A 337 4.45 3.38 -12.41
N SER A 338 4.40 2.17 -11.85
CA SER A 338 4.18 1.98 -10.41
C SER A 338 5.26 2.65 -9.55
N PHE A 339 6.52 2.63 -9.98
CA PHE A 339 7.61 3.31 -9.26
C PHE A 339 7.46 4.82 -9.27
N ARG A 340 7.08 5.40 -10.41
CA ARG A 340 6.76 6.82 -10.50
C ARG A 340 5.64 7.18 -9.53
N ASP A 341 4.53 6.44 -9.55
CA ASP A 341 3.37 6.71 -8.70
C ASP A 341 3.75 6.61 -7.21
N GLN A 342 4.61 5.64 -6.87
CA GLN A 342 5.12 5.49 -5.52
C GLN A 342 6.03 6.65 -5.10
N ALA A 343 6.92 7.11 -5.98
CA ALA A 343 7.80 8.24 -5.70
C ALA A 343 6.97 9.51 -5.43
N ASN A 344 5.94 9.76 -6.23
CA ASN A 344 4.99 10.87 -6.04
C ASN A 344 4.30 10.80 -4.67
N GLN A 345 3.70 9.66 -4.35
CA GLN A 345 3.04 9.45 -3.06
C GLN A 345 4.03 9.61 -1.89
N SER A 346 5.29 9.22 -2.07
CA SER A 346 6.33 9.35 -1.04
C SER A 346 6.62 10.80 -0.70
N ILE A 347 6.67 11.68 -1.70
CA ILE A 347 6.91 13.11 -1.47
C ILE A 347 5.76 13.73 -0.67
N GLU A 348 4.52 13.43 -1.06
CA GLU A 348 3.33 13.94 -0.38
C GLU A 348 3.27 13.48 1.08
N VAL A 349 3.54 12.20 1.33
CA VAL A 349 3.45 11.60 2.67
C VAL A 349 4.62 12.01 3.56
N GLU A 350 5.84 12.13 3.03
CA GLU A 350 7.03 12.35 3.84
C GLU A 350 7.47 13.79 4.00
N LEU A 351 7.33 14.57 2.94
CA LEU A 351 7.92 15.90 2.84
C LEU A 351 6.87 16.98 2.86
N LEU A 352 5.70 16.72 2.26
CA LEU A 352 4.66 17.72 2.02
C LEU A 352 3.33 17.42 2.72
N SER A 353 3.38 16.69 3.85
CA SER A 353 2.19 16.16 4.52
C SER A 353 1.39 17.19 5.34
N SER A 354 1.84 18.44 5.43
CA SER A 354 1.20 19.51 6.20
C SER A 354 1.05 20.80 5.38
N PRO A 355 0.07 21.66 5.70
CA PRO A 355 -0.06 22.96 5.04
C PRO A 355 1.22 23.82 5.14
N HIS A 356 1.94 23.73 6.26
CA HIS A 356 3.21 24.44 6.44
C HIS A 356 4.32 23.91 5.52
N SER A 357 4.47 22.60 5.39
CA SER A 357 5.43 22.02 4.45
C SER A 357 5.05 22.30 3.00
N GLN A 358 3.76 22.32 2.68
CA GLN A 358 3.27 22.63 1.34
C GLN A 358 3.57 24.07 0.94
N SER A 359 3.41 25.04 1.85
CA SER A 359 3.76 26.44 1.56
C SER A 359 5.27 26.68 1.38
N ASN A 360 6.11 25.74 1.84
CA ASN A 360 7.57 25.76 1.66
C ASN A 360 8.10 24.64 0.73
N ALA A 361 7.22 24.04 -0.09
CA ALA A 361 7.53 22.82 -0.85
C ALA A 361 8.79 22.97 -1.72
N TYR A 362 8.96 24.10 -2.39
CA TYR A 362 10.11 24.37 -3.26
C TYR A 362 11.45 24.20 -2.54
N ASN A 363 11.60 24.80 -1.36
CA ASN A 363 12.85 24.74 -0.62
C ASN A 363 13.12 23.33 -0.09
N ILE A 364 12.08 22.67 0.44
CA ILE A 364 12.18 21.30 0.95
C ILE A 364 12.62 20.34 -0.17
N LEU A 365 11.98 20.41 -1.34
CA LEU A 365 12.32 19.56 -2.48
C LEU A 365 13.72 19.84 -3.02
N LYS A 366 14.16 21.10 -2.99
CA LYS A 366 15.51 21.49 -3.40
C LYS A 366 16.59 20.95 -2.47
N GLU A 367 16.33 20.90 -1.16
CA GLU A 367 17.25 20.31 -0.17
C GLU A 367 17.49 18.82 -0.41
N VAL A 368 16.46 18.09 -0.88
CA VAL A 368 16.56 16.66 -1.21
C VAL A 368 16.72 16.39 -2.71
N TRP A 369 17.14 17.39 -3.50
CA TRP A 369 17.14 17.28 -4.97
C TRP A 369 17.91 16.08 -5.50
N LEU A 370 19.24 16.10 -5.36
CA LEU A 370 20.14 15.09 -5.93
C LEU A 370 21.11 14.58 -4.85
N PRO A 371 20.91 13.36 -4.32
CA PRO A 371 21.90 12.74 -3.47
C PRO A 371 23.14 12.36 -4.30
N ARG A 372 24.30 12.90 -3.96
CA ARG A 372 25.57 12.66 -4.67
C ARG A 372 26.27 11.38 -4.18
N ASN A 373 25.60 10.24 -4.30
CA ASN A 373 26.06 8.95 -3.79
C ASN A 373 26.29 7.91 -4.90
N ALA A 374 26.47 6.64 -4.54
CA ALA A 374 26.67 5.56 -5.51
C ALA A 374 25.42 5.30 -6.37
N TYR A 375 24.22 5.46 -5.78
CA TYR A 375 22.96 5.24 -6.48
C TYR A 375 22.79 6.20 -7.66
N SER A 376 22.96 7.51 -7.46
CA SER A 376 22.79 8.49 -8.54
C SER A 376 23.86 8.34 -9.63
N ARG A 377 25.11 8.03 -9.25
CA ARG A 377 26.19 7.72 -10.20
C ARG A 377 25.88 6.51 -11.06
N GLU A 378 25.45 5.41 -10.45
CA GLU A 378 25.14 4.19 -11.18
C GLU A 378 23.92 4.39 -12.10
N LEU A 379 22.86 5.05 -11.59
CA LEU A 379 21.67 5.33 -12.40
C LEU A 379 22.00 6.20 -13.61
N VAL A 380 22.71 7.32 -13.42
CA VAL A 380 23.10 8.20 -14.53
C VAL A 380 24.07 7.49 -15.46
N GLY A 381 25.01 6.68 -14.96
CA GLY A 381 25.91 5.88 -15.78
C GLY A 381 25.18 4.90 -16.70
N LYS A 382 24.17 4.18 -16.18
CA LYS A 382 23.32 3.29 -16.98
C LYS A 382 22.56 4.06 -18.06
N LEU A 383 22.01 5.23 -17.72
CA LEU A 383 21.28 6.04 -18.68
C LEU A 383 22.20 6.63 -19.76
N LEU A 384 23.40 7.10 -19.41
CA LEU A 384 24.39 7.53 -20.41
C LEU A 384 24.68 6.42 -21.42
N ALA A 385 24.86 5.17 -20.94
CA ALA A 385 25.06 4.03 -21.84
C ALA A 385 23.85 3.78 -22.75
N ILE A 386 22.62 3.81 -22.22
CA ILE A 386 21.38 3.65 -23.00
C ILE A 386 21.27 4.71 -24.11
N TYR A 387 21.62 5.97 -23.80
CA TYR A 387 21.55 7.06 -24.78
C TYR A 387 22.85 7.24 -25.60
N GLY A 388 23.76 6.26 -25.57
CA GLY A 388 24.97 6.26 -26.39
C GLY A 388 25.94 7.40 -26.06
N LYS A 389 25.97 7.83 -24.80
CA LYS A 389 26.79 8.95 -24.30
C LYS A 389 28.09 8.49 -23.68
N ASN A 390 29.07 9.39 -23.67
CA ASN A 390 30.40 9.11 -23.15
C ASN A 390 30.35 8.87 -21.62
N PRO A 391 30.80 7.72 -21.11
CA PRO A 391 30.81 7.46 -19.67
C PRO A 391 31.70 8.43 -18.88
N ALA A 392 32.70 9.05 -19.51
CA ALA A 392 33.53 10.07 -18.87
C ALA A 392 32.76 11.37 -18.54
N ALA A 393 31.58 11.57 -19.15
CA ALA A 393 30.72 12.72 -18.88
C ALA A 393 29.94 12.61 -17.55
N LEU A 394 29.98 11.47 -16.86
CA LEU A 394 29.14 11.16 -15.69
C LEU A 394 29.10 12.28 -14.63
N GLU A 395 30.24 12.70 -14.11
CA GLU A 395 30.28 13.72 -13.05
C GLU A 395 29.81 15.09 -13.56
N LYS A 396 30.17 15.46 -14.80
CA LYS A 396 29.70 16.70 -15.45
C LYS A 396 28.18 16.68 -15.64
N THR A 397 27.60 15.55 -16.03
CA THR A 397 26.15 15.36 -16.15
C THR A 397 25.47 15.46 -14.79
N LEU A 398 26.03 14.85 -13.74
CA LEU A 398 25.50 14.99 -12.38
C LEU A 398 25.59 16.43 -11.87
N ASP A 399 26.63 17.20 -12.24
CA ASP A 399 26.73 18.63 -11.91
C ASP A 399 25.64 19.43 -12.63
N ALA A 400 25.41 19.15 -13.91
CA ALA A 400 24.35 19.78 -14.69
C ALA A 400 22.95 19.49 -14.11
N ILE A 401 22.68 18.25 -13.70
CA ILE A 401 21.45 17.87 -13.01
C ILE A 401 21.34 18.61 -11.67
N GLY A 402 22.40 18.59 -10.85
CA GLY A 402 22.43 19.24 -9.54
C GLY A 402 22.16 20.75 -9.61
N ASN A 403 22.67 21.41 -10.65
CA ASN A 403 22.52 22.86 -10.86
C ASN A 403 21.16 23.25 -11.47
N LYS A 404 20.36 22.30 -11.96
CA LYS A 404 19.12 22.57 -12.71
C LYS A 404 17.90 21.87 -12.09
N PHE A 405 17.55 22.28 -10.88
CA PHE A 405 16.39 21.78 -10.13
C PHE A 405 15.07 21.77 -10.93
N GLU A 406 14.80 22.83 -11.69
CA GLU A 406 13.54 22.98 -12.46
C GLU A 406 13.57 22.25 -13.81
N GLY A 407 14.72 21.69 -14.19
CA GLY A 407 14.90 20.99 -15.46
C GLY A 407 14.52 19.51 -15.42
N SER A 408 14.52 18.89 -16.60
CA SER A 408 14.46 17.44 -16.76
C SER A 408 15.86 16.84 -16.52
N PRO A 409 16.05 15.95 -15.53
CA PRO A 409 17.30 15.21 -15.37
C PRO A 409 17.64 14.40 -16.62
N LEU A 410 16.64 13.83 -17.29
CA LEU A 410 16.83 13.03 -18.50
C LEU A 410 17.39 13.86 -19.66
N ASP A 411 16.98 15.12 -19.79
CA ASP A 411 17.51 16.02 -20.82
C ASP A 411 19.00 16.30 -20.60
N GLN A 412 19.44 16.40 -19.35
CA GLN A 412 20.86 16.56 -19.03
C GLN A 412 21.68 15.32 -19.40
N VAL A 413 21.11 14.11 -19.22
CA VAL A 413 21.73 12.86 -19.68
C VAL A 413 21.82 12.84 -21.21
N LYS A 414 20.73 13.16 -21.91
CA LYS A 414 20.67 13.16 -23.38
C LYS A 414 21.54 14.25 -24.02
N ALA A 415 21.83 15.32 -23.30
CA ALA A 415 22.72 16.40 -23.72
C ALA A 415 24.19 16.18 -23.33
N ALA A 416 24.54 15.06 -22.70
CA ALA A 416 25.93 14.77 -22.33
C ALA A 416 26.80 14.58 -23.58
N ASP A 417 28.03 15.11 -23.50
CA ASP A 417 29.09 15.08 -24.52
C ASP A 417 30.36 14.46 -23.96
#